data_AF-A0A5B0BRV5-F1
#
_entry.id   AF-A0A5B0BRV5-F1
#
_cell.length_a   1.000
_cell.length_b   1.000
_cell.length_c   1.000
_cell.angle_alpha   90.00
_cell.angle_beta   90.00
_cell.angle_gamma   90.00
#
_symmetry.space_group_name_H-M   'P 1'
#
loop_
_entity.id
_entity.type
_entity.pdbx_description
1 polymer ?
#
loop_
_entity_poly.entity_id
_entity_poly.type
_entity_poly.pdbx_seq_one_letter_code
_entity_poly.pdbx_strand_id
1 'polypeptide(L)' 'MEKHIFTFGIMPPYSDRHQVIYAQDGETARQAMIDTYDNNWAFQYTEKEWGQSKSEGYFKKNQPLEAIHCEEEEE' A
#
# COMPACT_ATOMS: atom_id res chain seq x y z
N MET A 1 8.05 7.74 -10.10
CA MET A 1 7.45 7.07 -8.93
C MET A 1 5.98 6.87 -9.15
N GLU A 2 5.53 5.64 -9.00
CA GLU A 2 4.14 5.20 -9.05
C GLU A 2 3.60 5.02 -7.64
N LYS A 3 2.28 5.19 -7.48
CA LYS A 3 1.60 5.01 -6.21
C LYS A 3 1.07 3.59 -6.09
N HIS A 4 1.57 2.87 -5.09
CA HIS A 4 1.12 1.54 -4.73
C HIS A 4 0.40 1.59 -3.39
N ILE A 5 -0.73 0.87 -3.30
CA ILE A 5 -1.56 0.83 -2.11
C ILE A 5 -1.60 -0.61 -1.61
N PHE A 6 -1.20 -0.82 -0.36
CA PHE A 6 -1.23 -2.12 0.30
C PHE A 6 -2.29 -2.14 1.39
N THR A 7 -2.99 -3.26 1.52
CA THR A 7 -4.03 -3.47 2.54
C THR A 7 -3.60 -4.52 3.55
N PHE A 8 -4.06 -4.42 4.80
CA PHE A 8 -3.59 -5.28 5.90
C PHE A 8 -4.51 -6.47 6.26
N GLY A 9 -5.53 -6.74 5.44
CA GLY A 9 -6.52 -7.78 5.74
C GLY A 9 -7.33 -7.45 7.01
N ILE A 10 -7.82 -8.47 7.72
CA ILE A 10 -8.64 -8.31 8.94
C ILE A 10 -7.77 -8.36 10.22
N MET A 11 -6.45 -8.33 10.08
CA MET A 11 -5.54 -8.52 11.22
C MET A 11 -5.35 -7.20 11.98
N PRO A 12 -5.60 -7.18 13.30
CA PRO A 12 -5.22 -6.03 14.12
C PRO A 12 -3.70 -5.86 14.15
N PRO A 13 -3.18 -4.62 14.27
CA PRO A 13 -3.90 -3.37 14.51
C PRO A 13 -4.32 -2.61 13.24
N TYR A 14 -4.09 -3.18 12.05
CA TYR A 14 -4.19 -2.46 10.78
C TYR A 14 -5.42 -2.84 9.95
N SER A 15 -6.40 -3.56 10.52
CA SER A 15 -7.54 -4.15 9.80
C SER A 15 -8.36 -3.17 8.95
N ASP A 16 -8.42 -1.89 9.34
CA ASP A 16 -9.10 -0.82 8.62
C ASP A 16 -8.12 0.23 8.09
N ARG A 17 -6.87 -0.16 7.84
CA ARG A 17 -5.83 0.72 7.33
C ARG A 17 -5.25 0.23 6.01
N HIS A 18 -4.60 1.14 5.31
CA HIS A 18 -3.85 0.87 4.09
C HIS A 18 -2.53 1.63 4.13
N GLN A 19 -1.49 1.00 3.60
CA GLN A 19 -0.18 1.61 3.44
C GLN A 19 -0.08 2.15 2.02
N VAL A 20 0.34 3.41 1.89
CA VAL A 20 0.66 4.01 0.59
C VAL A 20 2.17 4.00 0.46
N ILE A 21 2.68 3.49 -0.66
CA ILE A 21 4.11 3.46 -0.97
C ILE A 21 4.31 4.07 -2.35
N TYR A 22 5.19 5.06 -2.43
CA TYR A 22 5.64 5.66 -3.68
C TYR A 22 6.98 5.04 -4.05
N ALA A 23 7.04 4.29 -5.15
CA ALA A 23 8.24 3.59 -5.60
C ALA A 23 8.36 3.68 -7.12
N GLN A 24 9.49 3.23 -7.69
CA GLN A 24 9.63 3.18 -9.14
C GLN A 24 8.70 2.16 -9.80
N ASP A 25 8.50 1.04 -9.13
CA ASP A 25 7.76 -0.12 -9.62
C ASP A 25 7.13 -0.91 -8.46
N GLY A 26 6.28 -1.87 -8.81
CA GLY A 26 5.55 -2.69 -7.85
C GLY A 26 6.41 -3.64 -7.01
N GLU A 27 7.57 -4.08 -7.51
CA GLU A 27 8.51 -4.93 -6.74
C GLU A 27 9.22 -4.11 -5.68
N THR A 28 9.73 -2.92 -6.04
CA THR A 28 10.33 -1.97 -5.08
C THR A 28 9.35 -1.57 -3.98
N ALA A 29 8.09 -1.29 -4.35
CA ALA A 29 7.05 -0.98 -3.37
C ALA A 29 6.76 -2.17 -2.45
N ARG A 30 6.75 -3.39 -3.00
CA ARG A 30 6.51 -4.62 -2.24
C ARG A 30 7.66 -4.90 -1.28
N GLN A 31 8.90 -4.68 -1.69
CA GLN A 31 10.07 -4.84 -0.83
C GLN A 31 9.98 -3.90 0.38
N ALA A 32 9.69 -2.61 0.16
CA ALA A 32 9.49 -1.66 1.25
C ALA A 32 8.34 -2.03 2.20
N MET A 33 7.26 -2.63 1.67
CA MET A 33 6.16 -3.16 2.47
C MET A 33 6.63 -4.31 3.37
N ILE A 34 7.42 -5.24 2.81
CA ILE A 34 7.99 -6.38 3.54
C ILE A 34 8.98 -5.89 4.60
N ASP A 35 9.86 -4.93 4.28
CA ASP A 35 10.84 -4.41 5.25
C ASP A 35 10.17 -3.70 6.43
N THR A 36 9.00 -3.08 6.20
CA THR A 36 8.27 -2.34 7.24
C THR A 36 7.31 -3.22 8.04
N TYR A 37 6.57 -4.11 7.37
CA TYR A 37 5.44 -4.86 7.94
C TYR A 37 5.57 -6.37 7.81
N ASP A 38 6.68 -6.88 7.25
CA ASP A 38 6.87 -8.29 6.89
C ASP A 38 5.74 -8.77 5.96
N ASN A 39 5.25 -9.98 6.15
CA ASN A 39 4.13 -10.55 5.41
C ASN A 39 2.77 -10.19 6.02
N ASN A 40 2.69 -9.19 6.92
CA ASN A 40 1.45 -8.79 7.57
C ASN A 40 0.58 -7.89 6.68
N TRP A 41 0.37 -8.27 5.43
CA TRP A 41 -0.47 -7.57 4.48
C TRP A 41 -1.20 -8.56 3.56
N ALA A 42 -2.23 -8.10 2.88
CA ALA A 42 -3.16 -8.93 2.12
C ALA A 42 -3.03 -8.72 0.61
N PHE A 43 -3.22 -7.49 0.15
CA PHE A 43 -3.26 -7.18 -1.27
C PHE A 43 -2.50 -5.90 -1.59
N GLN A 44 -1.88 -5.90 -2.76
CA GLN A 44 -1.26 -4.75 -3.41
C GLN A 44 -2.17 -4.29 -4.56
N TYR A 45 -2.37 -2.98 -4.65
CA TYR A 45 -3.17 -2.33 -5.69
C TYR A 45 -2.36 -1.23 -6.34
N THR A 46 -2.53 -1.07 -7.65
CA THR A 46 -2.19 0.18 -8.34
C THR A 46 -3.20 1.27 -7.98
N GLU A 47 -2.83 2.53 -8.23
CA GLU A 47 -3.75 3.67 -8.04
C GLU A 47 -5.08 3.47 -8.80
N LYS A 48 -5.03 2.91 -10.00
CA LYS A 48 -6.20 2.64 -10.83
C LYS A 48 -7.13 1.59 -10.20
N GLU A 49 -6.57 0.45 -9.78
CA GLU A 49 -7.35 -0.62 -9.15
C GLU A 49 -7.94 -0.18 -7.80
N TRP A 50 -7.19 0.63 -7.05
CA TRP A 50 -7.66 1.20 -5.80
C TRP A 50 -8.84 2.16 -6.02
N GLY A 51 -8.76 3.00 -7.06
CA GLY A 51 -9.85 3.89 -7.47
C GLY A 51 -11.12 3.12 -7.85
N GLN A 52 -10.97 2.03 -8.61
CA GLN A 52 -12.08 1.13 -8.95
C GLN A 52 -12.70 0.49 -7.71
N SER A 53 -11.88 -0.10 -6.84
CA SER A 53 -12.33 -0.74 -5.59
C SER A 53 -13.10 0.25 -4.69
N LYS A 54 -12.63 1.50 -4.58
CA LYS A 54 -13.33 2.56 -3.86
C LYS A 54 -14.67 2.94 -4.49
N SER A 55 -14.73 3.00 -5.82
CA SER A 55 -15.97 3.29 -6.56
C SER A 55 -17.02 2.19 -6.38
N GLU A 56 -16.61 0.93 -6.31
CA GLU A 56 -17.48 -0.23 -6.02
C GLU A 56 -17.93 -0.29 -4.55
N GLY A 57 -17.30 0.51 -3.70
CA GLY A 57 -17.67 0.72 -2.31
C GLY A 57 -16.87 -0.08 -1.30
N TYR A 58 -15.78 -0.71 -1.73
CA TYR A 58 -14.77 -1.28 -0.84
C TYR A 58 -13.94 -0.16 -0.20
N PHE A 59 -13.35 -0.45 0.96
CA PHE A 59 -12.41 0.44 1.68
C PHE A 59 -12.95 1.84 2.05
N LYS A 60 -14.28 2.05 2.07
CA LYS A 60 -14.93 3.35 2.39
C LYS A 60 -14.51 3.96 3.72
N LYS A 61 -14.19 3.14 4.72
CA LYS A 61 -13.74 3.57 6.05
C LYS A 61 -12.25 3.37 6.29
N ASN A 62 -11.53 2.90 5.27
CA ASN A 62 -10.14 2.51 5.43
C ASN A 62 -9.24 3.77 5.45
N GLN A 63 -8.37 3.86 6.46
CA GLN A 63 -7.54 5.05 6.71
C GLN A 63 -6.10 4.84 6.22
N PRO A 64 -5.52 5.82 5.53
CA PRO A 64 -4.13 5.72 5.12
C PRO A 64 -3.20 5.79 6.34
N LEU A 65 -2.13 5.02 6.32
CA LEU A 65 -0.95 5.21 7.18
C LEU A 65 -0.03 6.30 6.60
N GLU A 66 1.02 6.63 7.34
CA GLU A 66 2.08 7.52 6.84
C GLU A 66 2.69 6.93 5.58
N ALA A 67 2.76 7.72 4.50
CA ALA A 67 3.23 7.23 3.22
C ALA A 67 4.73 6.95 3.26
N ILE A 68 5.16 5.85 2.63
CA ILE A 68 6.57 5.51 2.47
C ILE A 68 7.01 5.97 1.08
N HIS A 69 8.16 6.63 1.02
CA HIS A 69 8.76 7.08 -0.23
C HIS A 69 10.07 6.32 -0.42
N CYS A 70 10.12 5.45 -1.43
CA CYS A 70 11.34 4.78 -1.84
C CYS A 70 12.07 5.75 -2.77
N GLU A 71 12.99 6.54 -2.23
CA GLU A 71 13.89 7.36 -3.04
C GLU A 71 14.83 6.45 -3.84
N GLU A 72 15.05 6.77 -5.11
CA GLU A 72 16.26 6.28 -5.78
C GLU A 72 17.42 7.01 -5.11
N GLU A 73 18.30 6.29 -4.41
CA GLU A 73 19.64 6.83 -4.16
C GLU A 73 20.30 6.99 -5.55
N GLU A 74 20.26 8.20 -6.10
CA GLU A 74 21.14 8.61 -7.19
C GLU A 74 22.58 8.60 -6.62
N GLU A 75 23.32 7.50 -6.81
CA GLU A 75 24.79 7.44 -6.67
C GLU A 75 25.51 8.16 -7.83
#